data_AF-A0A2E7D3C7-F1
#
_entry.id   AF-A0A2E7D3C7-F1
#
_cell.length_a   1.000
_cell.length_b   1.000
_cell.length_c   1.000
_cell.angle_alpha   90.00
_cell.angle_beta   90.00
_cell.angle_gamma   90.00
#
_symmetry.space_group_name_H-M   'P 1'
#
loop_
_entity.id
_entity.type
_entity.pdbx_description
1 polymer ?
#
loop_
_entity_poly.entity_id
_entity_poly.type
_entity_poly.pdbx_seq_one_letter_code
_entity_poly.pdbx_strand_id
1 'polypeptide(L)'
;MKSTKTQFGRSGRQQRRGGFTLVEMLVSVTLVILIMLMFGEIFGLATSTLGRQRGITQNDQRSRTLTIVIKGDLSKRTFRNMIPFAPNEQSGNFGDDPRMLGGDLDNRQGYFTYSENEVGDDTDDVLQFTMRSTITQQNEDTSPFYGRAFSPWEPGTSYQVGNFMCPTKGNGYVYVCTGAGVSSLIELDPWPTGSGITDGTVTWDAYIDLTVNENQPDSDDGVPGNASGTSTEAEVCYFLRNGTLYRRVQLIRQPLGDEAQPRNEIPAPQFDYFAPAGITNPYNGSFWRDFDYSAFHAPTAASPTRGIRFHSSKSLFNHYREPGFSSTPLGVPAYRFGHTHYIAGSPLSGQPREFVGSTPATRRFIGRFTHEETSYRGATVAANFGYPFDNTATPMTSTALTLNNQSVVTQFFGDTSSRRAEDIMMTNVHSFDVKIWDDFLGGFYDVGHSETEDTIGNNNGTLDPGEDLNGNGVIDPGYYNYASPFHFNLAFGPNPLPAAPTDPVNRVYDTWHSQVDLDGDGTLEAPPYRPISLGPDGLPGAALVDDDLNGTVDDVSELLFPNTDDSFQPLRAIRITIRFDDEASDQMRQMTIVHSFIDK
;
A
#
# COMPACT_ATOMS: atom_id res chain seq x y z
N MET A 1 -114.58 1.21 23.81
CA MET A 1 -115.11 2.56 23.53
C MET A 1 -114.23 3.22 22.47
N LYS A 2 -114.84 3.70 21.38
CA LYS A 2 -114.22 4.58 20.37
C LYS A 2 -113.88 5.95 21.00
N SER A 3 -113.02 6.72 20.30
CA SER A 3 -112.81 8.18 20.38
C SER A 3 -111.51 8.57 21.10
N THR A 4 -110.62 9.49 20.69
CA THR A 4 -110.36 10.28 19.46
C THR A 4 -108.95 10.90 19.65
N LYS A 5 -108.22 11.13 18.55
CA LYS A 5 -106.90 11.82 18.51
C LYS A 5 -106.92 13.22 19.14
N THR A 6 -105.79 13.65 19.72
CA THR A 6 -105.25 15.00 19.46
C THR A 6 -103.73 14.98 19.59
N GLN A 7 -103.02 15.12 18.46
CA GLN A 7 -101.59 15.41 18.41
C GLN A 7 -101.43 16.93 18.28
N PHE A 8 -100.70 17.56 19.18
CA PHE A 8 -100.15 18.91 18.98
C PHE A 8 -98.67 18.77 18.61
N GLY A 9 -98.34 19.08 17.35
CA GLY A 9 -96.97 19.19 16.87
C GLY A 9 -96.33 20.49 17.37
N ARG A 10 -95.15 20.37 17.99
CA ARG A 10 -94.21 21.49 18.20
C ARG A 10 -93.35 21.64 16.95
N SER A 11 -93.41 22.79 16.28
CA SER A 11 -92.55 23.10 15.14
C SER A 11 -91.13 23.40 15.63
N GLY A 12 -90.17 22.55 15.27
CA GLY A 12 -88.74 22.86 15.37
C GLY A 12 -88.37 23.95 14.37
N ARG A 13 -87.86 25.07 14.87
CA ARG A 13 -87.32 26.17 14.06
C ARG A 13 -86.02 25.68 13.43
N GLN A 14 -86.06 25.26 12.17
CA GLN A 14 -84.85 24.95 11.39
C GLN A 14 -84.01 26.22 11.25
N GLN A 15 -82.86 26.26 11.92
CA GLN A 15 -81.79 27.19 11.56
C GLN A 15 -81.37 26.86 10.12
N ARG A 16 -81.68 27.77 9.19
CA ARG A 16 -81.14 27.72 7.83
C ARG A 16 -79.63 27.91 7.94
N ARG A 17 -78.87 26.84 7.69
CA ARG A 17 -77.43 26.92 7.46
C ARG A 17 -77.22 27.70 6.16
N GLY A 18 -76.59 28.87 6.23
CA GLY A 18 -76.20 29.62 5.03
C GLY A 18 -75.20 28.79 4.22
N GLY A 19 -75.41 28.70 2.90
CA GLY A 19 -74.42 28.09 2.00
C GLY A 19 -73.23 29.03 1.80
N PHE A 20 -72.05 28.44 1.60
CA PHE A 20 -70.82 29.20 1.34
C PHE A 20 -70.92 29.98 0.04
N THR A 21 -70.46 31.23 0.08
CA THR A 21 -70.28 32.07 -1.09
C THR A 21 -69.09 31.58 -1.93
N LEU A 22 -69.09 31.91 -3.22
CA LEU A 22 -67.99 31.56 -4.13
C LEU A 22 -66.65 32.10 -3.62
N VAL A 23 -66.64 33.29 -3.01
CA VAL A 23 -65.45 33.90 -2.39
C VAL A 23 -64.95 33.07 -1.20
N GLU A 24 -65.82 32.59 -0.31
CA GLU A 24 -65.42 31.74 0.83
C GLU A 24 -64.88 30.37 0.37
N MET A 25 -65.48 29.78 -0.66
CA MET A 25 -64.97 28.55 -1.27
C MET A 25 -63.58 28.76 -1.89
N LEU A 26 -63.38 29.89 -2.58
CA LEU A 26 -62.10 30.22 -3.21
C LEU A 26 -61.03 30.48 -2.15
N VAL A 27 -61.32 31.28 -1.12
CA VAL A 27 -60.40 31.53 0.01
C VAL A 27 -60.05 30.23 0.76
N SER A 28 -61.03 29.36 1.01
CA SER A 28 -60.80 28.09 1.71
C SER A 28 -59.91 27.15 0.92
N VAL A 29 -60.13 27.01 -0.39
CA VAL A 29 -59.27 26.18 -1.26
C VAL A 29 -57.86 26.75 -1.34
N THR A 30 -57.73 28.08 -1.47
CA THR A 30 -56.42 28.73 -1.53
C THR A 30 -55.64 28.53 -0.22
N LEU A 31 -56.33 28.57 0.93
CA LEU A 31 -55.72 28.35 2.24
C LEU A 31 -55.29 26.89 2.43
N VAL A 32 -56.10 25.93 1.98
CA VAL A 32 -55.71 24.50 2.02
C VAL A 32 -54.49 24.24 1.14
N ILE A 33 -54.44 24.82 -0.06
CA ILE A 33 -53.28 24.69 -0.96
C ILE A 33 -52.04 25.33 -0.31
N LEU A 34 -52.16 26.51 0.30
CA LEU A 34 -51.06 27.15 1.01
C LEU A 34 -50.54 26.31 2.19
N ILE A 35 -51.44 25.71 2.98
CA ILE A 35 -51.04 24.81 4.07
C ILE A 35 -50.35 23.56 3.53
N MET A 36 -50.87 22.97 2.46
CA MET A 36 -50.25 21.81 1.81
C MET A 36 -48.85 22.15 1.28
N LEU A 37 -48.66 23.33 0.68
CA LEU A 37 -47.36 23.81 0.22
C LEU A 37 -46.40 24.02 1.37
N MET A 38 -46.81 24.73 2.44
CA MET A 38 -45.97 24.92 3.63
C MET A 38 -45.58 23.60 4.28
N PHE A 39 -46.50 22.64 4.39
CA PHE A 39 -46.19 21.34 4.96
C PHE A 39 -45.20 20.56 4.09
N GLY A 40 -45.35 20.64 2.76
CA GLY A 40 -44.40 20.08 1.81
C GLY A 40 -42.99 20.68 1.96
N GLU A 41 -42.90 22.01 2.07
CA GLU A 41 -41.63 22.71 2.28
C GLU A 41 -40.97 22.33 3.61
N ILE A 42 -41.72 22.33 4.71
CA ILE A 42 -41.21 21.96 6.04
C ILE A 42 -40.74 20.50 6.05
N PHE A 43 -41.52 19.60 5.46
CA PHE A 43 -41.14 18.18 5.39
C PHE A 43 -39.90 17.97 4.50
N GLY A 44 -39.79 18.72 3.40
CA GLY A 44 -38.61 18.75 2.55
C GLY A 44 -37.36 19.22 3.30
N LEU A 45 -37.46 20.35 4.01
CA LEU A 45 -36.36 20.90 4.84
C LEU A 45 -35.96 19.94 5.97
N ALA A 46 -36.92 19.31 6.64
CA ALA A 46 -36.64 18.35 7.70
C ALA A 46 -35.91 17.11 7.15
N THR A 47 -36.35 16.59 6.01
CA THR A 47 -35.76 15.40 5.39
C THR A 47 -34.34 15.66 4.89
N SER A 48 -34.09 16.81 4.26
CA SER A 48 -32.75 17.19 3.80
C SER A 48 -31.79 17.43 4.97
N THR A 49 -32.26 18.06 6.05
CA THR A 49 -31.47 18.27 7.26
C THR A 49 -31.09 16.95 7.93
N LEU A 50 -32.04 16.01 8.05
CA LEU A 50 -31.77 14.68 8.59
C LEU A 50 -30.81 13.87 7.71
N GLY A 51 -30.93 13.98 6.39
CA GLY A 51 -30.00 13.37 5.44
C GLY A 51 -28.58 13.90 5.62
N ARG A 52 -28.43 15.23 5.69
CA ARG A 52 -27.15 15.91 5.95
C ARG A 52 -26.53 15.51 7.28
N GLN A 53 -27.31 15.49 8.36
CA GLN A 53 -26.83 15.07 9.68
C GLN A 53 -26.34 13.61 9.69
N ARG A 54 -27.04 12.71 8.99
CA ARG A 54 -26.61 11.32 8.85
C ARG A 54 -25.33 11.20 8.04
N GLY A 55 -25.22 11.90 6.91
CA GLY A 55 -24.02 11.89 6.07
C GLY A 55 -22.78 12.40 6.81
N ILE A 56 -22.92 13.52 7.54
CA ILE A 56 -21.87 14.06 8.41
C ILE A 56 -21.42 13.02 9.45
N THR A 57 -22.37 12.36 10.11
CA THR A 57 -22.06 11.34 11.13
C THR A 57 -21.31 10.15 10.51
N GLN A 58 -21.71 9.71 9.32
CA GLN A 58 -21.05 8.61 8.60
C GLN A 58 -19.63 8.99 8.16
N ASN A 59 -19.42 10.21 7.68
CA ASN A 59 -18.10 10.69 7.27
C ASN A 59 -17.16 10.88 8.47
N ASP A 60 -17.67 11.37 9.60
CA ASP A 60 -16.90 11.41 10.85
C ASP A 60 -16.50 10.00 11.32
N GLN A 61 -17.39 9.00 11.18
CA GLN A 61 -17.06 7.61 11.48
C GLN A 61 -15.96 7.07 10.55
N ARG A 62 -16.07 7.31 9.23
CA ARG A 62 -15.05 6.90 8.25
C ARG A 62 -13.68 7.51 8.56
N SER A 63 -13.63 8.82 8.85
CA SER A 63 -12.40 9.52 9.23
C SER A 63 -11.76 8.94 10.51
N ARG A 64 -12.57 8.57 11.51
CA ARG A 64 -12.06 7.89 12.71
C ARG A 64 -11.51 6.50 12.39
N THR A 65 -12.23 5.71 11.60
CA THR A 65 -11.76 4.38 11.17
C THR A 65 -10.44 4.49 10.42
N LEU A 66 -10.32 5.44 9.49
CA LEU A 66 -9.10 5.70 8.74
C LEU A 66 -7.91 6.03 9.66
N THR A 67 -8.14 6.89 10.67
CA THR A 67 -7.12 7.23 11.68
C THR A 67 -6.67 5.98 12.44
N ILE A 68 -7.61 5.13 12.84
CA ILE A 68 -7.34 3.90 13.60
C ILE A 68 -6.53 2.93 12.74
N VAL A 69 -6.90 2.73 11.47
CA VAL A 69 -6.21 1.81 10.57
C VAL A 69 -4.78 2.26 10.29
N ILE A 70 -4.57 3.53 9.89
CA ILE A 70 -3.22 4.04 9.59
C ILE A 70 -2.32 3.97 10.83
N LYS A 71 -2.81 4.42 12.00
CA LYS A 71 -2.03 4.31 13.25
C LYS A 71 -1.76 2.86 13.63
N GLY A 72 -2.75 1.99 13.43
CA GLY A 72 -2.65 0.56 13.64
C GLY A 72 -1.52 -0.04 12.80
N ASP A 73 -1.52 0.20 11.50
CA ASP A 73 -0.48 -0.32 10.61
C ASP A 73 0.90 0.23 10.95
N LEU A 74 1.04 1.55 11.17
CA LEU A 74 2.31 2.18 11.53
C LEU A 74 2.88 1.60 12.83
N SER A 75 2.02 1.34 13.82
CA SER A 75 2.43 0.70 15.08
C SER A 75 2.91 -0.75 14.92
N LYS A 76 2.55 -1.41 13.82
CA LYS A 76 2.88 -2.81 13.53
C LYS A 76 4.03 -2.95 12.53
N ARG A 77 4.67 -1.86 12.11
CA ARG A 77 5.74 -1.90 11.13
C ARG A 77 6.95 -2.70 11.64
N THR A 78 7.51 -3.57 10.80
CA THR A 78 8.66 -4.44 11.15
C THR A 78 9.97 -3.68 11.26
N PHE A 79 10.13 -2.60 10.49
CA PHE A 79 11.32 -1.74 10.53
C PHE A 79 11.21 -0.72 11.66
N ARG A 80 11.31 -1.17 12.90
CA ARG A 80 11.09 -0.37 14.12
C ARG A 80 12.08 0.77 14.31
N ASN A 81 13.37 0.49 14.19
CA ASN A 81 14.39 1.53 14.32
C ASN A 81 14.63 2.19 12.97
N MET A 82 14.18 3.43 12.80
CA MET A 82 14.12 4.13 11.52
C MET A 82 15.47 4.71 11.09
N ILE A 83 16.51 3.87 11.07
CA ILE A 83 17.84 4.21 10.57
C ILE A 83 18.07 3.43 9.27
N PRO A 84 18.16 4.10 8.10
CA PRO A 84 18.54 3.46 6.85
C PRO A 84 19.90 2.77 6.95
N PHE A 85 20.15 1.75 6.13
CA PHE A 85 21.42 1.02 6.14
C PHE A 85 22.60 1.86 5.67
N ALA A 86 23.78 1.68 6.28
CA ALA A 86 25.00 2.23 5.70
C ALA A 86 25.34 1.50 4.40
N PRO A 87 26.01 2.16 3.45
CA PRO A 87 26.72 1.44 2.39
C PRO A 87 27.59 0.35 3.00
N ASN A 88 27.50 -0.87 2.47
CA ASN A 88 28.26 -2.04 2.92
C ASN A 88 28.01 -2.50 4.37
N GLU A 89 26.95 -2.04 5.04
CA GLU A 89 26.61 -2.50 6.39
C GLU A 89 26.28 -4.01 6.38
N GLN A 90 27.16 -4.88 6.90
CA GLN A 90 26.99 -6.35 6.87
C GLN A 90 26.76 -6.99 8.24
N SER A 91 26.02 -8.10 8.25
CA SER A 91 25.54 -8.74 9.46
C SER A 91 26.49 -9.67 10.23
N GLY A 92 27.71 -9.83 9.73
CA GLY A 92 28.68 -10.81 10.26
C GLY A 92 29.92 -10.21 10.93
N ASN A 93 30.10 -8.88 10.86
CA ASN A 93 31.28 -8.18 11.39
C ASN A 93 30.97 -7.31 12.60
N PHE A 94 29.86 -7.56 13.32
CA PHE A 94 29.46 -6.80 14.51
C PHE A 94 30.23 -7.14 15.79
N GLY A 95 31.47 -7.57 15.66
CA GLY A 95 32.35 -7.63 16.82
C GLY A 95 32.66 -6.20 17.25
N ASP A 96 32.02 -5.74 18.32
CA ASP A 96 32.41 -4.58 19.11
C ASP A 96 32.44 -3.21 18.38
N ASP A 97 31.54 -2.93 17.43
CA ASP A 97 31.33 -1.54 16.95
C ASP A 97 30.28 -0.82 17.83
N PRO A 98 30.67 0.12 18.71
CA PRO A 98 29.75 0.87 19.56
C PRO A 98 28.88 1.89 18.79
N ARG A 99 29.14 2.10 17.48
CA ARG A 99 28.45 3.08 16.61
C ARG A 99 27.23 2.48 15.90
N MET A 100 27.13 1.16 15.87
CA MET A 100 25.91 0.45 15.58
C MET A 100 25.34 0.05 16.94
N LEU A 101 24.03 0.17 17.15
CA LEU A 101 23.40 -0.60 18.23
C LEU A 101 23.55 -2.08 17.86
N GLY A 102 24.71 -2.66 18.18
CA GLY A 102 25.10 -4.04 17.93
C GLY A 102 24.09 -4.94 18.64
N GLY A 103 23.07 -5.37 17.89
CA GLY A 103 21.91 -6.09 18.42
C GLY A 103 20.57 -5.73 17.75
N ASP A 104 20.52 -4.67 16.93
CA ASP A 104 19.24 -4.10 16.47
C ASP A 104 18.74 -4.56 15.09
N LEU A 105 19.38 -5.55 14.46
CA LEU A 105 18.94 -6.07 13.16
C LEU A 105 17.52 -6.66 13.19
N ASP A 106 17.08 -7.13 14.36
CA ASP A 106 15.71 -7.59 14.56
C ASP A 106 14.68 -6.45 14.55
N ASN A 107 15.11 -5.22 14.83
CA ASN A 107 14.29 -4.02 14.74
C ASN A 107 14.44 -3.29 13.41
N ARG A 108 15.28 -3.80 12.49
CA ARG A 108 15.50 -3.26 11.14
C ARG A 108 15.18 -4.32 10.09
N GLN A 109 14.06 -5.03 10.30
CA GLN A 109 13.53 -6.06 9.41
C GLN A 109 12.54 -5.48 8.39
N GLY A 110 12.59 -5.96 7.15
CA GLY A 110 11.73 -5.53 6.05
C GLY A 110 12.09 -4.13 5.58
N TYR A 111 11.12 -3.26 5.37
CA TYR A 111 11.40 -1.89 4.94
C TYR A 111 10.34 -0.89 5.37
N PHE A 112 10.73 0.37 5.31
CA PHE A 112 9.85 1.53 5.31
C PHE A 112 10.29 2.47 4.21
N THR A 113 9.36 2.88 3.36
CA THR A 113 9.60 3.83 2.29
C THR A 113 8.46 4.85 2.20
N TYR A 114 8.84 6.08 1.93
CA TYR A 114 7.94 7.19 1.68
C TYR A 114 8.51 7.96 0.48
N SER A 115 7.69 8.06 -0.57
CA SER A 115 7.98 8.81 -1.79
C SER A 115 7.14 10.07 -1.76
N GLU A 116 7.80 11.22 -1.70
CA GLU A 116 7.16 12.53 -1.81
C GLU A 116 6.95 12.94 -3.25
N ASN A 117 7.84 12.53 -4.16
CA ASN A 117 7.84 12.93 -5.56
C ASN A 117 7.92 14.45 -5.81
N GLU A 118 6.82 15.19 -5.68
CA GLU A 118 6.74 16.64 -5.88
C GLU A 118 6.32 17.38 -4.60
N VAL A 119 7.26 18.09 -3.94
CA VAL A 119 7.07 18.86 -2.68
C VAL A 119 5.87 19.82 -2.67
N GLY A 120 5.38 20.23 -3.85
CA GLY A 120 4.24 21.13 -3.99
C GLY A 120 2.92 20.45 -4.34
N ASP A 121 2.90 19.14 -4.55
CA ASP A 121 1.74 18.35 -4.98
C ASP A 121 1.43 17.25 -3.95
N ASP A 122 0.67 17.60 -2.90
CA ASP A 122 0.14 16.67 -1.90
C ASP A 122 -0.76 15.52 -2.44
N THR A 123 -0.84 15.31 -3.77
CA THR A 123 -1.59 14.22 -4.38
C THR A 123 -0.71 13.09 -4.90
N ASP A 124 0.62 13.26 -4.91
CA ASP A 124 1.57 12.30 -5.47
C ASP A 124 2.44 11.56 -4.44
N ASP A 125 2.07 11.62 -3.16
CA ASP A 125 2.73 10.86 -2.10
C ASP A 125 2.40 9.36 -2.12
N VAL A 126 3.41 8.56 -1.80
CA VAL A 126 3.26 7.11 -1.55
C VAL A 126 3.94 6.70 -0.26
N LEU A 127 3.20 6.01 0.61
CA LEU A 127 3.74 5.40 1.82
C LEU A 127 3.66 3.88 1.70
N GLN A 128 4.78 3.18 1.90
CA GLN A 128 4.82 1.72 1.80
C GLN A 128 5.78 1.11 2.83
N PHE A 129 5.36 0.05 3.50
CA PHE A 129 6.18 -0.60 4.52
C PHE A 129 5.72 -2.04 4.80
N THR A 130 6.58 -2.81 5.46
CA THR A 130 6.25 -4.14 5.97
C THR A 130 5.75 -4.07 7.40
N MET A 131 4.77 -4.91 7.73
CA MET A 131 4.17 -5.01 9.07
C MET A 131 4.13 -6.45 9.58
N ARG A 132 4.08 -6.58 10.90
CA ARG A 132 3.89 -7.84 11.63
C ARG A 132 2.88 -7.62 12.76
N SER A 133 1.73 -8.28 12.67
CA SER A 133 0.62 -8.19 13.63
C SER A 133 1.01 -8.59 15.06
N THR A 134 2.01 -9.45 15.24
CA THR A 134 2.50 -9.87 16.56
C THR A 134 3.33 -8.82 17.31
N ILE A 135 3.65 -7.68 16.69
CA ILE A 135 4.31 -6.55 17.36
C ILE A 135 3.28 -5.83 18.25
N THR A 136 3.44 -5.85 19.57
CA THR A 136 2.39 -5.38 20.51
C THR A 136 2.71 -4.10 21.30
N GLN A 137 3.80 -3.40 20.99
CA GLN A 137 4.27 -2.26 21.80
C GLN A 137 3.25 -1.11 21.93
N GLN A 138 2.61 -0.70 20.83
CA GLN A 138 1.62 0.40 20.84
C GLN A 138 0.19 -0.04 20.53
N ASN A 139 0.02 -1.27 20.01
CA ASN A 139 -1.27 -1.86 19.68
C ASN A 139 -1.26 -3.35 20.03
N GLU A 140 -2.13 -3.77 20.95
CA GLU A 140 -2.19 -5.14 21.46
C GLU A 140 -2.89 -6.14 20.51
N ASP A 141 -3.58 -5.68 19.47
CA ASP A 141 -4.31 -6.55 18.54
C ASP A 141 -3.33 -7.39 17.71
N THR A 142 -3.39 -8.72 17.87
CA THR A 142 -2.56 -9.68 17.12
C THR A 142 -3.34 -10.42 16.04
N SER A 143 -4.49 -9.89 15.62
CA SER A 143 -5.27 -10.48 14.53
C SER A 143 -4.41 -10.58 13.26
N PRO A 144 -4.33 -11.76 12.63
CA PRO A 144 -3.54 -11.91 11.42
C PRO A 144 -4.26 -11.27 10.23
N PHE A 145 -3.52 -11.10 9.15
CA PHE A 145 -4.04 -10.67 7.87
C PHE A 145 -4.62 -11.89 7.14
N TYR A 146 -5.68 -11.64 6.36
CA TYR A 146 -6.35 -12.66 5.57
C TYR A 146 -6.34 -12.24 4.11
N GLY A 147 -6.27 -13.21 3.22
CA GLY A 147 -6.21 -12.98 1.79
C GLY A 147 -6.54 -14.25 1.03
N ARG A 148 -6.71 -14.14 -0.28
CA ARG A 148 -6.94 -15.28 -1.14
C ARG A 148 -5.67 -16.13 -1.27
N ALA A 149 -5.83 -17.43 -1.10
CA ALA A 149 -4.79 -18.42 -1.35
C ALA A 149 -4.98 -19.18 -2.67
N PHE A 150 -6.20 -19.25 -3.21
CA PHE A 150 -6.47 -19.71 -4.58
C PHE A 150 -7.73 -19.04 -5.13
N SER A 151 -7.85 -18.97 -6.46
CA SER A 151 -9.11 -18.56 -7.08
C SER A 151 -10.21 -19.58 -6.80
N PRO A 152 -11.38 -19.19 -6.25
CA PRO A 152 -12.53 -20.08 -6.17
C PRO A 152 -13.10 -20.33 -7.57
N TRP A 153 -13.89 -21.40 -7.72
CA TRP A 153 -14.66 -21.65 -8.93
C TRP A 153 -15.68 -20.52 -9.14
N GLU A 154 -15.77 -20.06 -10.39
CA GLU A 154 -16.70 -19.01 -10.82
C GLU A 154 -17.61 -19.51 -11.97
N PRO A 155 -18.92 -19.18 -11.96
CA PRO A 155 -19.88 -19.62 -12.96
C PRO A 155 -19.74 -18.85 -14.28
N GLY A 156 -19.81 -19.56 -15.42
CA GLY A 156 -19.75 -18.93 -16.74
C GLY A 156 -18.41 -18.24 -17.05
N THR A 157 -17.35 -18.59 -16.32
CA THR A 157 -16.03 -17.99 -16.43
C THR A 157 -15.20 -18.73 -17.47
N SER A 158 -14.55 -17.98 -18.37
CA SER A 158 -13.59 -18.57 -19.31
C SER A 158 -12.33 -19.00 -18.56
N TYR A 159 -11.88 -20.24 -18.72
CA TYR A 159 -10.62 -20.76 -18.19
C TYR A 159 -9.68 -21.14 -19.35
N GLN A 160 -8.40 -20.87 -19.16
CA GLN A 160 -7.32 -21.25 -20.06
C GLN A 160 -6.57 -22.44 -19.46
N VAL A 161 -5.94 -23.26 -20.31
CA VAL A 161 -5.09 -24.36 -19.85
C VAL A 161 -4.03 -23.84 -18.87
N GLY A 162 -3.93 -24.49 -17.71
CA GLY A 162 -3.03 -24.10 -16.61
C GLY A 162 -3.61 -23.10 -15.62
N ASN A 163 -4.89 -22.74 -15.74
CA ASN A 163 -5.59 -22.01 -14.68
C ASN A 163 -5.97 -22.96 -13.54
N PHE A 164 -5.88 -22.47 -12.31
CA PHE A 164 -6.24 -23.20 -11.12
C PHE A 164 -7.53 -22.67 -10.52
N MET A 165 -8.27 -23.56 -9.86
CA MET A 165 -9.37 -23.16 -9.01
C MET A 165 -9.58 -24.14 -7.84
N CYS A 166 -10.21 -23.65 -6.79
CA CYS A 166 -10.78 -24.45 -5.71
C CYS A 166 -12.31 -24.46 -5.79
N PRO A 167 -12.98 -25.58 -5.52
CA PRO A 167 -14.43 -25.61 -5.36
C PRO A 167 -14.93 -24.58 -4.33
N THR A 168 -16.09 -23.97 -4.53
CA THR A 168 -16.67 -23.04 -3.53
C THR A 168 -17.11 -23.80 -2.27
N LYS A 169 -17.48 -25.08 -2.43
CA LYS A 169 -17.62 -26.05 -1.35
C LYS A 169 -16.34 -26.88 -1.29
N GLY A 170 -15.38 -26.43 -0.49
CA GLY A 170 -14.08 -27.07 -0.33
C GLY A 170 -14.18 -28.59 -0.15
N ASN A 171 -13.51 -29.32 -1.02
CA ASN A 171 -13.41 -30.79 -0.96
C ASN A 171 -11.99 -31.28 -0.68
N GLY A 172 -11.07 -30.37 -0.35
CA GLY A 172 -9.66 -30.66 -0.12
C GLY A 172 -8.81 -30.77 -1.40
N TYR A 173 -9.33 -30.42 -2.58
CA TYR A 173 -8.58 -30.48 -3.83
C TYR A 173 -8.53 -29.13 -4.56
N VAL A 174 -7.38 -28.87 -5.19
CA VAL A 174 -7.23 -27.84 -6.22
C VAL A 174 -7.28 -28.50 -7.59
N TYR A 175 -7.96 -27.87 -8.53
CA TYR A 175 -8.13 -28.35 -9.90
C TYR A 175 -7.35 -27.50 -10.88
N VAL A 176 -6.75 -28.14 -11.88
CA VAL A 176 -6.08 -27.47 -13.00
C VAL A 176 -6.88 -27.64 -14.28
N CYS A 177 -7.04 -26.56 -15.03
CA CYS A 177 -7.68 -26.59 -16.34
C CYS A 177 -6.74 -27.28 -17.34
N THR A 178 -7.16 -28.42 -17.89
CA THR A 178 -6.42 -29.18 -18.91
C THR A 178 -6.99 -28.98 -20.32
N GLY A 179 -8.25 -28.55 -20.43
CA GLY A 179 -8.87 -28.12 -21.69
C GLY A 179 -9.55 -26.77 -21.53
N ALA A 180 -9.05 -25.74 -22.23
CA ALA A 180 -9.60 -24.39 -22.18
C ALA A 180 -11.08 -24.37 -22.59
N GLY A 181 -11.88 -23.55 -21.91
CA GLY A 181 -13.31 -23.47 -22.13
C GLY A 181 -13.98 -22.45 -21.22
N VAL A 182 -15.28 -22.61 -21.02
CA VAL A 182 -16.10 -21.80 -20.13
C VAL A 182 -16.75 -22.74 -19.12
N SER A 183 -16.64 -22.44 -17.83
CA SER A 183 -17.33 -23.20 -16.78
C SER A 183 -18.84 -23.16 -16.99
N SER A 184 -19.53 -24.14 -16.45
CA SER A 184 -21.00 -24.10 -16.45
C SER A 184 -21.53 -22.97 -15.56
N LEU A 185 -22.84 -22.73 -15.61
CA LEU A 185 -23.50 -21.75 -14.76
C LEU A 185 -23.75 -22.27 -13.32
N ILE A 186 -23.56 -23.57 -13.07
CA ILE A 186 -23.84 -24.22 -11.79
C ILE A 186 -22.67 -25.12 -11.45
N GLU A 187 -22.03 -24.87 -10.31
CA GLU A 187 -20.89 -25.66 -9.86
C GLU A 187 -21.22 -27.14 -9.72
N LEU A 188 -20.26 -28.00 -10.03
CA LEU A 188 -20.36 -29.42 -9.73
C LEU A 188 -20.41 -29.65 -8.22
N ASP A 189 -21.37 -30.46 -7.76
CA ASP A 189 -21.48 -30.87 -6.36
C ASP A 189 -21.99 -32.31 -6.29
N PRO A 190 -21.15 -33.30 -5.91
CA PRO A 190 -19.75 -33.17 -5.52
C PRO A 190 -18.80 -33.04 -6.72
N TRP A 191 -17.64 -32.40 -6.51
CA TRP A 191 -16.54 -32.42 -7.47
C TRP A 191 -15.86 -33.80 -7.53
N PRO A 192 -15.68 -34.41 -8.72
CA PRO A 192 -14.97 -35.67 -8.85
C PRO A 192 -13.46 -35.55 -8.56
N THR A 193 -12.83 -36.63 -8.13
CA THR A 193 -11.36 -36.76 -8.03
C THR A 193 -10.86 -37.55 -9.24
N GLY A 194 -9.97 -36.97 -10.06
CA GLY A 194 -9.42 -37.62 -11.25
C GLY A 194 -9.17 -36.64 -12.40
N SER A 195 -8.88 -37.18 -13.59
CA SER A 195 -8.62 -36.40 -14.80
C SER A 195 -9.84 -36.37 -15.74
N GLY A 196 -9.89 -35.36 -16.61
CA GLY A 196 -10.88 -35.28 -17.68
C GLY A 196 -12.29 -34.90 -17.21
N ILE A 197 -12.40 -34.18 -16.09
CA ILE A 197 -13.67 -33.74 -15.51
C ILE A 197 -14.24 -32.62 -16.36
N THR A 198 -15.40 -32.84 -16.97
CA THR A 198 -16.06 -31.81 -17.79
C THR A 198 -16.98 -30.93 -16.94
N ASP A 199 -16.79 -29.61 -17.02
CA ASP A 199 -17.66 -28.59 -16.44
C ASP A 199 -17.97 -27.55 -17.51
N GLY A 200 -19.21 -27.51 -18.01
CA GLY A 200 -19.54 -26.68 -19.17
C GLY A 200 -18.75 -27.10 -20.41
N THR A 201 -17.88 -26.23 -20.92
CA THR A 201 -16.94 -26.55 -22.03
C THR A 201 -15.49 -26.64 -21.59
N VAL A 202 -15.18 -26.41 -20.31
CA VAL A 202 -13.83 -26.56 -19.75
C VAL A 202 -13.63 -28.00 -19.22
N THR A 203 -12.39 -28.48 -19.33
CA THR A 203 -11.96 -29.77 -18.78
C THR A 203 -10.95 -29.56 -17.66
N TRP A 204 -11.15 -30.25 -16.54
CA TRP A 204 -10.37 -30.17 -15.31
C TRP A 204 -9.72 -31.49 -14.95
N ASP A 205 -8.55 -31.40 -14.33
CA ASP A 205 -7.92 -32.51 -13.61
C ASP A 205 -7.78 -32.10 -12.13
N ALA A 206 -8.11 -33.02 -11.22
CA ALA A 206 -7.74 -32.88 -9.82
C ALA A 206 -6.21 -32.88 -9.74
N TYR A 207 -5.62 -31.80 -9.21
CA TYR A 207 -4.20 -31.52 -9.35
C TYR A 207 -3.45 -31.58 -8.02
N ILE A 208 -3.93 -30.90 -6.99
CA ILE A 208 -3.35 -30.93 -5.65
C ILE A 208 -4.38 -31.50 -4.69
N ASP A 209 -3.95 -32.47 -3.88
CA ASP A 209 -4.65 -32.93 -2.69
C ASP A 209 -4.11 -32.17 -1.47
N LEU A 210 -4.88 -31.19 -1.00
CA LEU A 210 -4.51 -30.32 0.12
C LEU A 210 -4.49 -31.07 1.46
N THR A 211 -5.06 -32.28 1.54
CA THR A 211 -5.08 -33.09 2.76
C THR A 211 -3.77 -33.82 3.03
N VAL A 212 -2.92 -33.93 2.01
CA VAL A 212 -1.61 -34.62 2.09
C VAL A 212 -0.45 -33.73 1.65
N ASN A 213 -0.73 -32.63 0.97
CA ASN A 213 0.26 -31.63 0.57
C ASN A 213 0.05 -30.34 1.38
N GLU A 214 0.65 -30.31 2.57
CA GLU A 214 0.42 -29.24 3.55
C GLU A 214 1.19 -27.94 3.23
N ASN A 215 2.17 -27.95 2.32
CA ASN A 215 2.92 -26.75 1.93
C ASN A 215 2.26 -26.01 0.77
N GLN A 216 0.98 -25.63 0.93
CA GLN A 216 0.23 -24.80 -0.02
C GLN A 216 -0.20 -23.49 0.63
N PRO A 217 -0.35 -22.37 -0.12
CA PRO A 217 -0.79 -21.10 0.46
C PRO A 217 -2.11 -21.23 1.23
N ASP A 218 -2.98 -22.12 0.77
CA ASP A 218 -4.28 -22.40 1.39
C ASP A 218 -4.19 -23.11 2.73
N SER A 219 -3.08 -23.77 2.99
CA SER A 219 -2.83 -24.46 4.25
C SER A 219 -2.16 -23.54 5.27
N ASP A 220 -1.79 -22.30 4.89
CA ASP A 220 -1.11 -21.36 5.78
C ASP A 220 -2.01 -20.93 6.97
N ASP A 221 -3.33 -21.05 6.86
CA ASP A 221 -4.28 -20.80 7.96
C ASP A 221 -4.64 -22.04 8.80
N GLY A 222 -4.06 -23.20 8.46
CA GLY A 222 -4.34 -24.47 9.11
C GLY A 222 -5.69 -25.11 8.73
N VAL A 223 -6.42 -24.56 7.75
CA VAL A 223 -7.71 -25.06 7.26
C VAL A 223 -7.67 -25.30 5.75
N PRO A 224 -7.09 -26.43 5.29
CA PRO A 224 -6.96 -26.71 3.87
C PRO A 224 -8.31 -26.87 3.16
N GLY A 225 -8.39 -26.39 1.93
CA GLY A 225 -9.53 -26.45 1.01
C GLY A 225 -10.49 -25.28 1.08
N ASN A 226 -10.16 -24.17 1.75
CA ASN A 226 -11.07 -23.04 1.96
C ASN A 226 -10.79 -21.82 1.05
N ALA A 227 -9.80 -21.92 0.15
CA ALA A 227 -9.32 -20.86 -0.75
C ALA A 227 -8.75 -19.61 -0.04
N SER A 228 -8.49 -19.69 1.27
CA SER A 228 -8.10 -18.58 2.13
C SER A 228 -6.74 -18.83 2.75
N GLY A 229 -5.92 -17.78 2.76
CA GLY A 229 -4.63 -17.76 3.40
C GLY A 229 -4.64 -16.79 4.58
N THR A 230 -3.76 -17.04 5.55
CA THR A 230 -3.49 -16.09 6.62
C THR A 230 -2.01 -15.84 6.75
N SER A 231 -1.67 -14.66 7.25
CA SER A 231 -0.31 -14.36 7.68
C SER A 231 -0.31 -13.33 8.79
N THR A 232 0.63 -13.48 9.72
CA THR A 232 0.91 -12.42 10.70
C THR A 232 1.74 -11.30 10.09
N GLU A 233 2.26 -11.45 8.87
CA GLU A 233 3.17 -10.53 8.20
C GLU A 233 2.62 -10.09 6.84
N ALA A 234 2.82 -8.83 6.48
CA ALA A 234 2.33 -8.29 5.21
C ALA A 234 3.12 -7.06 4.75
N GLU A 235 3.03 -6.76 3.46
CA GLU A 235 3.36 -5.46 2.89
C GLU A 235 2.10 -4.59 2.81
N VAL A 236 2.22 -3.32 3.17
CA VAL A 236 1.15 -2.33 3.07
C VAL A 236 1.60 -1.16 2.24
N CYS A 237 0.71 -0.67 1.38
CA CYS A 237 0.91 0.57 0.65
C CYS A 237 -0.32 1.48 0.74
N TYR A 238 -0.07 2.78 0.90
CA TYR A 238 -1.05 3.86 0.83
C TYR A 238 -0.69 4.81 -0.31
N PHE A 239 -1.67 5.17 -1.11
CA PHE A 239 -1.51 6.15 -2.19
C PHE A 239 -2.87 6.75 -2.57
N LEU A 240 -2.86 8.01 -3.00
CA LEU A 240 -4.03 8.68 -3.55
C LEU A 240 -4.08 8.45 -5.06
N ARG A 241 -5.25 8.11 -5.60
CA ARG A 241 -5.44 8.09 -7.05
C ARG A 241 -6.85 8.55 -7.40
N ASN A 242 -6.93 9.58 -8.22
CA ASN A 242 -8.20 10.13 -8.75
C ASN A 242 -9.26 10.35 -7.65
N GLY A 243 -8.87 11.01 -6.58
CA GLY A 243 -9.77 11.32 -5.46
C GLY A 243 -10.08 10.14 -4.53
N THR A 244 -9.44 8.99 -4.71
CA THR A 244 -9.64 7.81 -3.86
C THR A 244 -8.34 7.45 -3.16
N LEU A 245 -8.37 7.41 -1.83
CA LEU A 245 -7.25 6.93 -1.02
C LEU A 245 -7.34 5.42 -0.91
N TYR A 246 -6.30 4.75 -1.40
CA TYR A 246 -6.19 3.30 -1.38
C TYR A 246 -5.28 2.84 -0.24
N ARG A 247 -5.62 1.69 0.35
CA ARG A 247 -4.70 0.88 1.13
C ARG A 247 -4.62 -0.50 0.50
N ARG A 248 -3.45 -0.90 0.06
CA ARG A 248 -3.19 -2.23 -0.50
C ARG A 248 -2.44 -3.08 0.51
N VAL A 249 -2.91 -4.30 0.75
CA VAL A 249 -2.24 -5.27 1.64
C VAL A 249 -1.89 -6.52 0.86
N GLN A 250 -0.66 -7.00 1.03
CA GLN A 250 -0.17 -8.23 0.44
C GLN A 250 0.44 -9.12 1.52
N LEU A 251 -0.06 -10.35 1.63
CA LEU A 251 0.41 -11.30 2.64
C LEU A 251 1.85 -11.72 2.40
N ILE A 252 2.68 -11.77 3.44
CA ILE A 252 3.98 -12.43 3.39
C ILE A 252 3.77 -13.86 3.86
N ARG A 253 4.19 -14.86 3.09
CA ARG A 253 3.81 -16.24 3.34
C ARG A 253 4.41 -16.79 4.64
N GLN A 254 3.59 -17.48 5.43
CA GLN A 254 4.00 -18.19 6.66
C GLN A 254 3.57 -19.66 6.57
N PRO A 255 4.24 -20.46 5.72
CA PRO A 255 3.92 -21.89 5.61
C PRO A 255 4.13 -22.62 6.93
N LEU A 256 3.39 -23.72 7.13
CA LEU A 256 3.55 -24.61 8.28
C LEU A 256 4.93 -25.30 8.34
N GLY A 257 5.70 -25.30 7.24
CA GLY A 257 7.07 -25.81 7.16
C GLY A 257 8.10 -24.73 6.80
N ASP A 258 9.38 -25.10 6.72
CA ASP A 258 10.48 -24.14 6.50
C ASP A 258 10.59 -23.60 5.05
N GLU A 259 9.83 -24.17 4.12
CA GLU A 259 9.90 -23.85 2.69
C GLU A 259 8.78 -22.92 2.24
N ALA A 260 9.17 -21.72 1.83
CA ALA A 260 8.25 -20.68 1.33
C ALA A 260 7.54 -21.01 0.03
N GLN A 261 8.10 -21.86 -0.82
CA GLN A 261 7.56 -22.11 -2.16
C GLN A 261 6.70 -23.38 -2.14
N PRO A 262 5.46 -23.33 -2.67
CA PRO A 262 4.63 -24.52 -2.76
C PRO A 262 5.19 -25.51 -3.77
N ARG A 263 5.09 -26.80 -3.42
CA ARG A 263 5.50 -27.93 -4.27
C ARG A 263 4.33 -28.84 -4.53
N ASN A 264 4.31 -29.52 -5.66
CA ASN A 264 3.41 -30.64 -5.88
C ASN A 264 4.10 -31.95 -5.49
N GLU A 265 3.76 -32.52 -4.33
CA GLU A 265 4.45 -33.71 -3.79
C GLU A 265 3.83 -35.05 -4.21
N ILE A 266 2.62 -35.09 -4.79
CA ILE A 266 1.90 -36.36 -5.01
C ILE A 266 1.13 -36.43 -6.35
N PRO A 267 1.27 -37.55 -7.10
CA PRO A 267 2.31 -38.56 -7.03
C PRO A 267 3.53 -38.12 -7.85
N ALA A 268 4.72 -38.35 -7.31
CA ALA A 268 6.01 -37.99 -7.90
C ALA A 268 6.08 -38.13 -9.45
N PRO A 269 6.78 -37.21 -10.15
CA PRO A 269 7.85 -36.35 -9.63
C PRO A 269 7.39 -35.13 -8.81
N GLN A 270 8.23 -34.70 -7.87
CA GLN A 270 8.09 -33.40 -7.21
C GLN A 270 8.26 -32.30 -8.26
N PHE A 271 7.23 -31.50 -8.48
CA PHE A 271 7.33 -30.33 -9.34
C PHE A 271 7.10 -29.07 -8.52
N ASP A 272 7.95 -28.06 -8.70
CA ASP A 272 7.68 -26.73 -8.17
C ASP A 272 6.39 -26.22 -8.80
N TYR A 273 5.50 -25.67 -7.96
CA TYR A 273 4.21 -25.16 -8.43
C TYR A 273 4.40 -24.04 -9.47
N PHE A 274 5.44 -23.23 -9.30
CA PHE A 274 5.95 -22.32 -10.32
C PHE A 274 7.23 -22.92 -10.91
N ALA A 275 7.13 -23.55 -12.07
CA ALA A 275 8.29 -24.19 -12.67
C ALA A 275 9.34 -23.15 -13.12
N PRO A 276 10.65 -23.47 -13.02
CA PRO A 276 11.69 -22.65 -13.60
C PRO A 276 11.61 -22.56 -15.13
N ALA A 277 12.09 -21.45 -15.68
CA ALA A 277 12.14 -21.21 -17.12
C ALA A 277 12.78 -22.41 -17.86
N GLY A 278 12.03 -23.04 -18.78
CA GLY A 278 12.47 -24.20 -19.57
C GLY A 278 11.79 -25.52 -19.22
N ILE A 279 11.05 -25.59 -18.11
CA ILE A 279 10.09 -26.66 -17.82
C ILE A 279 8.68 -26.11 -18.09
N THR A 280 7.76 -26.91 -18.63
CA THR A 280 6.37 -26.48 -18.85
C THR A 280 5.74 -26.12 -17.51
N ASN A 281 5.63 -24.82 -17.21
CA ASN A 281 4.95 -24.34 -16.03
C ASN A 281 3.46 -24.69 -16.14
N PRO A 282 2.91 -25.54 -15.26
CA PRO A 282 1.47 -25.80 -15.26
C PRO A 282 0.68 -24.55 -14.87
N TYR A 283 1.31 -23.59 -14.17
CA TYR A 283 0.71 -22.31 -13.81
C TYR A 283 0.79 -21.29 -14.96
N ASN A 284 -0.39 -20.97 -15.49
CA ASN A 284 -0.58 -20.04 -16.61
C ASN A 284 -1.64 -18.97 -16.28
N GLY A 285 -1.81 -18.70 -14.97
CA GLY A 285 -2.79 -17.76 -14.42
C GLY A 285 -2.30 -16.30 -14.40
N SER A 286 -3.06 -15.45 -13.72
CA SER A 286 -2.61 -14.11 -13.30
C SER A 286 -2.31 -14.21 -11.80
N PHE A 287 -1.06 -13.95 -11.40
CA PHE A 287 -0.60 -14.29 -10.04
C PHE A 287 -1.47 -13.64 -8.98
N TRP A 288 -1.61 -12.31 -9.05
CA TRP A 288 -2.39 -11.65 -8.02
C TRP A 288 -3.83 -12.09 -8.08
N ARG A 289 -4.43 -12.35 -9.24
CA ARG A 289 -5.80 -12.88 -9.35
C ARG A 289 -6.05 -14.09 -8.46
N ASP A 290 -5.07 -14.97 -8.39
CA ASP A 290 -5.15 -16.24 -7.67
C ASP A 290 -4.65 -16.12 -6.22
N PHE A 291 -3.71 -15.22 -5.95
CA PHE A 291 -3.03 -15.09 -4.64
C PHE A 291 -2.95 -13.63 -4.18
N ASP A 292 -3.36 -13.34 -2.94
CA ASP A 292 -3.20 -12.00 -2.33
C ASP A 292 -1.87 -11.86 -1.56
N TYR A 293 -0.86 -12.62 -1.97
CA TYR A 293 0.45 -12.63 -1.36
C TYR A 293 1.42 -11.70 -2.08
N SER A 294 2.46 -11.28 -1.35
CA SER A 294 3.61 -10.64 -1.94
C SER A 294 4.49 -11.67 -2.64
N ALA A 295 4.99 -11.28 -3.81
CA ALA A 295 5.80 -12.11 -4.67
C ALA A 295 6.75 -11.28 -5.52
N PHE A 296 7.81 -11.94 -5.97
CA PHE A 296 8.85 -11.37 -6.81
C PHE A 296 9.27 -12.35 -7.90
N HIS A 297 10.00 -11.84 -8.89
CA HIS A 297 10.65 -12.65 -9.91
C HIS A 297 12.13 -12.91 -9.55
N ALA A 298 12.51 -14.18 -9.41
CA ALA A 298 13.89 -14.56 -9.05
C ALA A 298 14.87 -14.46 -10.25
N PRO A 299 16.02 -13.76 -10.14
CA PRO A 299 16.83 -13.37 -11.30
C PRO A 299 17.89 -14.38 -11.83
N THR A 300 18.29 -15.43 -11.09
CA THR A 300 19.51 -16.21 -11.43
C THR A 300 19.34 -17.29 -12.51
N ALA A 301 20.36 -17.45 -13.36
CA ALA A 301 20.43 -18.41 -14.49
C ALA A 301 20.92 -19.83 -14.15
N ALA A 302 21.43 -20.07 -12.94
CA ALA A 302 22.24 -21.26 -12.64
C ALA A 302 21.57 -22.32 -11.73
N SER A 303 20.24 -22.30 -11.57
CA SER A 303 19.57 -23.20 -10.61
C SER A 303 18.11 -23.44 -11.05
N PRO A 304 17.44 -24.55 -10.65
CA PRO A 304 16.00 -24.80 -10.89
C PRO A 304 15.06 -23.76 -10.25
N THR A 305 15.54 -22.56 -9.95
CA THR A 305 14.96 -21.56 -9.06
C THR A 305 14.45 -20.30 -9.78
N ARG A 306 14.45 -20.28 -11.12
CA ARG A 306 13.87 -19.18 -11.93
C ARG A 306 12.36 -19.08 -11.75
N GLY A 307 11.80 -17.89 -11.91
CA GLY A 307 10.35 -17.66 -11.99
C GLY A 307 9.75 -16.97 -10.77
N ILE A 308 8.44 -17.09 -10.65
CA ILE A 308 7.64 -16.48 -9.57
C ILE A 308 8.01 -17.11 -8.24
N ARG A 309 8.17 -16.28 -7.21
CA ARG A 309 8.35 -16.72 -5.84
C ARG A 309 7.51 -15.91 -4.88
N PHE A 310 6.90 -16.59 -3.91
CA PHE A 310 6.33 -15.94 -2.73
C PHE A 310 7.45 -15.36 -1.85
N HIS A 311 7.19 -14.20 -1.25
CA HIS A 311 7.94 -13.77 -0.08
C HIS A 311 7.54 -14.58 1.15
N SER A 312 8.48 -14.79 2.07
CA SER A 312 8.20 -15.40 3.38
C SER A 312 8.80 -14.57 4.50
N SER A 313 8.60 -14.98 5.75
CA SER A 313 9.25 -14.36 6.91
C SER A 313 10.77 -14.25 6.75
N LYS A 314 11.40 -15.17 6.00
CA LYS A 314 12.83 -15.09 5.69
C LYS A 314 13.21 -13.86 4.86
N SER A 315 12.29 -13.37 4.02
CA SER A 315 12.49 -12.16 3.21
C SER A 315 12.48 -10.86 4.03
N LEU A 316 11.96 -10.87 5.27
CA LEU A 316 12.04 -9.71 6.16
C LEU A 316 13.44 -9.52 6.74
N PHE A 317 14.27 -10.56 6.79
CA PHE A 317 15.62 -10.42 7.29
C PHE A 317 16.51 -9.81 6.21
N ASN A 318 16.70 -8.50 6.30
CA ASN A 318 17.53 -7.72 5.37
C ASN A 318 18.97 -8.21 5.30
N HIS A 319 19.43 -8.86 6.36
CA HIS A 319 20.78 -9.35 6.53
C HIS A 319 21.02 -10.79 6.06
N TYR A 320 19.98 -11.50 5.62
CA TYR A 320 20.07 -12.93 5.40
C TYR A 320 20.65 -13.26 4.03
N ARG A 321 21.93 -13.69 3.99
CA ARG A 321 22.58 -14.24 2.81
C ARG A 321 22.78 -15.74 2.97
N GLU A 322 21.93 -16.55 2.34
CA GLU A 322 22.18 -18.00 2.28
C GLU A 322 23.51 -18.28 1.56
N PRO A 323 24.40 -19.12 2.11
CA PRO A 323 25.60 -19.53 1.41
C PRO A 323 25.24 -20.22 0.09
N GLY A 324 25.63 -19.62 -1.04
CA GLY A 324 25.40 -20.18 -2.38
C GLY A 324 24.08 -19.76 -3.06
N PHE A 325 23.25 -18.92 -2.44
CA PHE A 325 22.07 -18.34 -3.06
C PHE A 325 22.12 -16.80 -3.03
N SER A 326 21.53 -16.16 -4.04
CA SER A 326 21.25 -14.72 -4.01
C SER A 326 20.11 -14.47 -3.03
N SER A 327 20.40 -13.79 -1.92
CA SER A 327 19.39 -13.29 -0.98
C SER A 327 18.43 -12.33 -1.67
N THR A 328 17.13 -12.51 -1.44
CA THR A 328 16.05 -11.69 -2.04
C THR A 328 15.20 -11.03 -0.94
N PRO A 329 15.81 -10.23 -0.05
CA PRO A 329 15.09 -9.61 1.04
C PRO A 329 14.16 -8.51 0.54
N LEU A 330 13.03 -8.31 1.23
CA LEU A 330 12.11 -7.18 1.01
C LEU A 330 12.79 -5.84 1.30
N GLY A 331 13.87 -5.85 2.08
CA GLY A 331 14.77 -4.73 2.20
C GLY A 331 15.35 -4.25 0.89
N VAL A 332 15.33 -5.00 -0.23
CA VAL A 332 15.82 -4.55 -1.54
C VAL A 332 14.63 -4.17 -2.44
N PRO A 333 14.54 -2.92 -2.97
CA PRO A 333 13.43 -2.41 -3.75
C PRO A 333 13.07 -3.26 -4.95
N ALA A 334 14.06 -3.86 -5.62
CA ALA A 334 13.85 -4.72 -6.78
C ALA A 334 13.02 -5.99 -6.51
N TYR A 335 12.77 -6.32 -5.23
CA TYR A 335 11.90 -7.43 -4.84
C TYR A 335 10.58 -6.96 -4.22
N ARG A 336 10.34 -5.65 -4.11
CA ARG A 336 9.11 -5.12 -3.52
C ARG A 336 8.01 -5.00 -4.56
N PHE A 337 6.77 -5.08 -4.10
CA PHE A 337 5.65 -4.64 -4.91
C PHE A 337 5.80 -3.16 -5.30
N GLY A 338 5.40 -2.83 -6.54
CA GLY A 338 5.41 -1.44 -7.00
C GLY A 338 6.76 -0.92 -7.49
N HIS A 339 7.80 -1.76 -7.53
CA HIS A 339 9.13 -1.37 -8.01
C HIS A 339 9.54 -2.20 -9.22
N THR A 340 10.35 -1.61 -10.10
CA THR A 340 10.97 -2.33 -11.21
C THR A 340 11.79 -3.48 -10.62
N HIS A 341 11.55 -4.70 -11.09
CA HIS A 341 12.30 -5.85 -10.59
C HIS A 341 13.75 -5.83 -11.05
N TYR A 342 14.56 -6.75 -10.51
CA TYR A 342 15.96 -6.85 -10.88
C TYR A 342 16.15 -7.22 -12.36
N ILE A 343 16.75 -6.32 -13.12
CA ILE A 343 17.17 -6.50 -14.50
C ILE A 343 18.69 -6.35 -14.53
N ALA A 344 19.40 -7.45 -14.80
CA ALA A 344 20.86 -7.44 -14.81
C ALA A 344 21.41 -6.37 -15.77
N GLY A 345 22.30 -5.49 -15.27
CA GLY A 345 22.90 -4.44 -16.08
C GLY A 345 22.00 -3.21 -16.31
N SER A 346 20.84 -3.11 -15.64
CA SER A 346 19.87 -2.04 -15.89
C SER A 346 19.82 -1.03 -14.76
N PRO A 347 19.94 0.28 -15.08
CA PRO A 347 19.75 1.34 -14.10
C PRO A 347 18.28 1.51 -13.65
N LEU A 348 17.34 0.76 -14.25
CA LEU A 348 15.94 0.80 -13.86
C LEU A 348 15.64 -0.13 -12.68
N SER A 349 16.53 -1.07 -12.37
CA SER A 349 16.36 -2.05 -11.28
C SER A 349 16.05 -1.35 -9.95
N GLY A 350 14.98 -1.77 -9.30
CA GLY A 350 14.57 -1.24 -8.00
C GLY A 350 13.92 0.15 -8.02
N GLN A 351 13.76 0.80 -9.19
CA GLN A 351 13.07 2.11 -9.23
C GLN A 351 11.56 1.99 -8.97
N PRO A 352 10.93 2.94 -8.26
CA PRO A 352 9.48 2.91 -8.00
C PRO A 352 8.68 3.13 -9.29
N ARG A 353 7.54 2.46 -9.39
CA ARG A 353 6.61 2.52 -10.55
C ARG A 353 5.37 3.35 -10.21
N GLU A 354 5.61 4.61 -9.89
CA GLU A 354 4.60 5.59 -9.43
C GLU A 354 3.94 6.38 -10.53
N PHE A 355 4.56 6.37 -11.71
CA PHE A 355 4.13 7.15 -12.84
C PHE A 355 4.04 6.30 -14.10
N VAL A 356 3.14 6.71 -14.97
CA VAL A 356 3.07 6.22 -16.35
C VAL A 356 3.35 7.36 -17.32
N GLY A 357 3.79 7.02 -18.52
CA GLY A 357 4.26 7.98 -19.51
C GLY A 357 5.78 8.08 -19.54
N SER A 358 6.33 8.29 -20.73
CA SER A 358 7.78 8.26 -20.98
C SER A 358 8.40 9.66 -21.07
N THR A 359 7.59 10.72 -21.01
CA THR A 359 8.08 12.10 -21.06
C THR A 359 7.45 12.94 -19.95
N PRO A 360 8.15 13.96 -19.45
CA PRO A 360 7.61 14.99 -18.57
C PRO A 360 6.16 15.42 -18.81
N ALA A 361 5.82 15.81 -20.04
CA ALA A 361 4.49 16.34 -20.37
C ALA A 361 3.39 15.26 -20.37
N THR A 362 3.77 13.99 -20.54
CA THR A 362 2.85 12.85 -20.59
C THR A 362 2.87 12.03 -19.30
N ARG A 363 3.80 12.33 -18.38
CA ARG A 363 3.92 11.68 -17.09
C ARG A 363 2.65 11.95 -16.29
N ARG A 364 2.10 10.91 -15.68
CA ARG A 364 0.90 10.95 -14.85
C ARG A 364 1.13 10.09 -13.63
N PHE A 365 0.87 10.65 -12.45
CA PHE A 365 0.94 9.92 -11.20
C PHE A 365 -0.17 8.88 -11.13
N ILE A 366 0.21 7.70 -10.64
CA ILE A 366 -0.68 6.56 -10.43
C ILE A 366 -0.48 5.93 -9.04
N GLY A 367 0.53 6.34 -8.27
CA GLY A 367 0.89 5.76 -6.98
C GLY A 367 1.37 4.32 -7.08
N ARG A 368 0.46 3.36 -6.97
CA ARG A 368 0.73 1.95 -7.26
C ARG A 368 -0.32 1.39 -8.17
N PHE A 369 -0.01 0.31 -8.88
CA PHE A 369 -1.04 -0.46 -9.56
C PHE A 369 -2.10 -0.90 -8.56
N THR A 370 -3.36 -0.72 -8.93
CA THR A 370 -4.53 -1.11 -8.13
C THR A 370 -4.70 -2.63 -8.15
N HIS A 371 -5.55 -3.15 -7.27
CA HIS A 371 -5.83 -4.58 -7.27
C HIS A 371 -6.51 -5.02 -8.57
N GLU A 372 -7.42 -4.20 -9.09
CA GLU A 372 -8.06 -4.40 -10.39
C GLU A 372 -7.01 -4.61 -11.48
N GLU A 373 -6.06 -3.67 -11.61
CA GLU A 373 -5.01 -3.72 -12.62
C GLU A 373 -4.12 -4.96 -12.48
N THR A 374 -3.67 -5.26 -11.26
CA THR A 374 -2.78 -6.41 -11.04
C THR A 374 -3.45 -7.78 -11.16
N SER A 375 -4.76 -7.83 -10.92
CA SER A 375 -5.55 -9.06 -11.05
C SER A 375 -6.07 -9.28 -12.46
N TYR A 376 -5.97 -8.27 -13.33
CA TYR A 376 -6.50 -8.31 -14.68
C TYR A 376 -6.03 -9.55 -15.44
N ARG A 377 -7.01 -10.24 -16.01
CA ARG A 377 -6.79 -11.36 -16.92
C ARG A 377 -7.23 -11.02 -18.34
N GLY A 378 -6.27 -11.04 -19.25
CA GLY A 378 -6.52 -10.81 -20.67
C GLY A 378 -7.07 -12.03 -21.40
N ALA A 379 -7.46 -11.84 -22.65
CA ALA A 379 -7.88 -12.92 -23.55
C ALA A 379 -6.75 -13.90 -23.89
N THR A 380 -5.49 -13.48 -23.70
CA THR A 380 -4.29 -14.29 -23.85
C THR A 380 -3.40 -14.08 -22.62
N VAL A 381 -2.51 -15.05 -22.34
CA VAL A 381 -1.55 -14.98 -21.23
C VAL A 381 -0.68 -13.72 -21.32
N ALA A 382 -0.25 -13.36 -22.53
CA ALA A 382 0.57 -12.18 -22.79
C ALA A 382 -0.17 -10.85 -22.54
N ALA A 383 -1.50 -10.89 -22.41
CA ALA A 383 -2.33 -9.72 -22.09
C ALA A 383 -2.68 -9.63 -20.59
N ASN A 384 -2.26 -10.59 -19.76
CA ASN A 384 -2.36 -10.45 -18.30
C ASN A 384 -1.45 -9.32 -17.81
N PHE A 385 -1.60 -8.90 -16.56
CA PHE A 385 -0.66 -7.97 -15.92
C PHE A 385 0.81 -8.44 -16.04
N GLY A 386 1.08 -9.74 -16.13
CA GLY A 386 2.36 -10.29 -16.58
C GLY A 386 3.49 -10.30 -15.53
N TYR A 387 3.38 -9.52 -14.46
CA TYR A 387 4.23 -9.63 -13.28
C TYR A 387 3.57 -10.53 -12.22
N PRO A 388 4.30 -11.37 -11.45
CA PRO A 388 5.76 -11.57 -11.43
C PRO A 388 6.32 -12.61 -12.42
N PHE A 389 5.61 -12.93 -13.51
CA PHE A 389 6.00 -14.03 -14.42
C PHE A 389 7.23 -13.75 -15.29
N ASP A 390 7.29 -12.59 -15.95
CA ASP A 390 8.34 -12.26 -16.92
C ASP A 390 9.16 -11.06 -16.43
N ASN A 391 10.46 -11.08 -16.70
CA ASN A 391 11.37 -9.98 -16.34
C ASN A 391 11.60 -8.97 -17.49
N THR A 392 11.05 -9.18 -18.68
CA THR A 392 11.37 -8.36 -19.87
C THR A 392 10.18 -7.58 -20.44
N ALA A 393 8.94 -8.02 -20.25
CA ALA A 393 7.75 -7.39 -20.85
C ALA A 393 6.56 -7.26 -19.87
N THR A 394 6.74 -6.52 -18.77
CA THR A 394 5.67 -6.30 -17.79
C THR A 394 5.41 -4.81 -17.54
N PRO A 395 4.30 -4.44 -16.89
CA PRO A 395 4.04 -3.07 -16.44
C PRO A 395 5.12 -2.51 -15.52
N MET A 396 5.88 -3.39 -14.87
CA MET A 396 7.01 -3.02 -14.00
C MET A 396 8.24 -2.58 -14.81
N THR A 397 8.33 -2.90 -16.11
CA THR A 397 9.45 -2.52 -16.99
C THR A 397 9.04 -1.66 -18.18
N SER A 398 7.76 -1.71 -18.58
CA SER A 398 7.23 -0.97 -19.73
C SER A 398 7.09 0.52 -19.47
N THR A 399 7.50 1.37 -20.40
CA THR A 399 7.34 2.84 -20.34
C THR A 399 6.12 3.35 -21.13
N ALA A 400 5.38 2.47 -21.81
CA ALA A 400 4.31 2.81 -22.75
C ALA A 400 2.89 2.46 -22.24
N LEU A 401 2.63 2.65 -20.94
CA LEU A 401 1.30 2.48 -20.35
C LEU A 401 0.45 3.74 -20.56
N THR A 402 -0.86 3.55 -20.74
CA THR A 402 -1.80 4.65 -21.03
C THR A 402 -2.95 4.66 -20.03
N LEU A 403 -3.38 5.86 -19.63
CA LEU A 403 -4.48 6.04 -18.68
C LEU A 403 -5.79 6.41 -19.38
N ASN A 404 -6.91 5.97 -18.80
CA ASN A 404 -8.23 6.51 -19.12
C ASN A 404 -8.48 7.81 -18.35
N ASN A 405 -9.68 8.39 -18.54
CA ASN A 405 -10.10 9.62 -17.86
C ASN A 405 -10.24 9.49 -16.32
N GLN A 406 -10.09 8.28 -15.78
CA GLN A 406 -10.17 7.98 -14.35
C GLN A 406 -8.79 7.61 -13.76
N SER A 407 -7.71 7.86 -14.51
CA SER A 407 -6.34 7.50 -14.14
C SER A 407 -6.13 6.00 -13.90
N VAL A 408 -6.89 5.15 -14.60
CA VAL A 408 -6.70 3.70 -14.62
C VAL A 408 -5.95 3.29 -15.88
N VAL A 409 -5.01 2.35 -15.75
CA VAL A 409 -4.22 1.82 -16.85
C VAL A 409 -5.11 1.01 -17.78
N THR A 410 -5.33 1.56 -18.99
CA THR A 410 -6.30 1.04 -19.97
C THR A 410 -6.04 -0.39 -20.41
N GLN A 411 -4.77 -0.82 -20.36
CA GLN A 411 -4.34 -2.17 -20.72
C GLN A 411 -4.83 -3.23 -19.72
N PHE A 412 -5.11 -2.83 -18.48
CA PHE A 412 -5.43 -3.73 -17.36
C PHE A 412 -6.73 -3.33 -16.66
N PHE A 413 -7.73 -2.90 -17.43
CA PHE A 413 -9.01 -2.42 -16.91
C PHE A 413 -10.17 -3.35 -17.28
N GLY A 414 -11.20 -3.43 -16.44
CA GLY A 414 -12.47 -4.07 -16.77
C GLY A 414 -12.53 -5.57 -16.51
N ASP A 415 -11.64 -6.09 -15.65
CA ASP A 415 -11.86 -7.40 -15.06
C ASP A 415 -13.10 -7.34 -14.15
N THR A 416 -13.99 -8.33 -14.28
CA THR A 416 -15.27 -8.37 -13.54
C THR A 416 -15.21 -9.31 -12.34
N SER A 417 -14.06 -9.93 -12.07
CA SER A 417 -13.90 -10.82 -10.92
C SER A 417 -14.01 -10.06 -9.60
N SER A 418 -14.81 -10.61 -8.67
CA SER A 418 -14.98 -10.01 -7.35
C SER A 418 -13.79 -10.34 -6.47
N ARG A 419 -12.90 -9.37 -6.23
CA ARG A 419 -11.73 -9.55 -5.37
C ARG A 419 -11.68 -8.52 -4.26
N ARG A 420 -11.08 -8.90 -3.13
CA ARG A 420 -10.89 -8.08 -1.93
C ARG A 420 -9.43 -8.27 -1.49
N ALA A 421 -8.66 -7.19 -1.43
CA ALA A 421 -7.28 -7.13 -0.91
C ALA A 421 -6.75 -5.68 -0.91
N GLU A 422 -7.42 -4.82 -1.67
CA GLU A 422 -7.28 -3.38 -1.62
C GLU A 422 -8.53 -2.77 -0.98
N ASP A 423 -8.31 -1.98 0.05
CA ASP A 423 -9.34 -1.25 0.77
C ASP A 423 -9.43 0.17 0.20
N ILE A 424 -10.64 0.55 -0.22
CA ILE A 424 -10.95 1.96 -0.45
C ILE A 424 -11.16 2.59 0.92
N MET A 425 -10.18 3.38 1.34
CA MET A 425 -10.20 4.03 2.64
C MET A 425 -11.15 5.21 2.67
N MET A 426 -11.09 6.02 1.62
CA MET A 426 -11.90 7.21 1.48
C MET A 426 -11.98 7.61 0.02
N THR A 427 -13.14 8.13 -0.39
CA THR A 427 -13.37 8.74 -1.70
C THR A 427 -13.54 10.25 -1.54
N ASN A 428 -13.43 10.99 -2.63
CA ASN A 428 -13.41 12.46 -2.67
C ASN A 428 -12.28 13.07 -1.80
N VAL A 429 -11.16 12.36 -1.74
CA VAL A 429 -9.94 12.84 -1.10
C VAL A 429 -9.26 13.82 -2.05
N HIS A 430 -9.04 15.04 -1.59
CA HIS A 430 -8.35 16.07 -2.33
C HIS A 430 -6.83 15.95 -2.20
N SER A 431 -6.33 15.57 -1.02
CA SER A 431 -4.89 15.39 -0.81
C SER A 431 -4.58 14.33 0.24
N PHE A 432 -3.44 13.68 0.08
CA PHE A 432 -2.82 12.73 1.00
C PHE A 432 -1.36 13.16 1.14
N ASP A 433 -1.11 13.99 2.14
CA ASP A 433 0.17 14.65 2.40
C ASP A 433 0.89 13.93 3.54
N VAL A 434 2.14 13.57 3.34
CA VAL A 434 2.99 12.86 4.29
C VAL A 434 4.22 13.71 4.54
N LYS A 435 4.51 14.04 5.79
CA LYS A 435 5.69 14.82 6.18
C LYS A 435 6.45 14.11 7.28
N ILE A 436 7.77 14.20 7.26
CA ILE A 436 8.63 13.58 8.25
C ILE A 436 9.17 14.61 9.24
N TRP A 437 9.41 14.17 10.48
CA TRP A 437 10.00 15.03 11.49
C TRP A 437 11.48 15.24 11.20
N ASP A 438 11.85 16.50 11.00
CA ASP A 438 13.23 16.94 10.89
C ASP A 438 13.69 17.48 12.25
N ASP A 439 14.59 16.75 12.91
CA ASP A 439 15.14 17.14 14.21
C ASP A 439 15.98 18.40 14.15
N PHE A 440 16.61 18.64 13.00
CA PHE A 440 17.43 19.79 12.76
C PHE A 440 16.58 21.07 12.72
N LEU A 441 15.46 21.01 12.00
CA LEU A 441 14.53 22.13 11.84
C LEU A 441 13.41 22.19 12.90
N GLY A 442 13.30 21.18 13.77
CA GLY A 442 12.30 21.13 14.82
C GLY A 442 10.85 21.08 14.32
N GLY A 443 10.61 20.51 13.13
CA GLY A 443 9.32 20.56 12.46
C GLY A 443 9.05 19.39 11.51
N PHE A 444 7.88 19.41 10.86
CA PHE A 444 7.48 18.39 9.88
C PHE A 444 7.60 18.93 8.45
N TYR A 445 8.44 18.29 7.64
CA TYR A 445 8.79 18.72 6.28
C TYR A 445 8.74 17.56 5.28
N ASP A 446 8.63 17.91 4.01
CA ASP A 446 8.65 16.97 2.88
C ASP A 446 10.08 16.50 2.61
N VAL A 447 10.27 15.26 2.15
CA VAL A 447 11.62 14.81 1.81
C VAL A 447 12.13 15.55 0.57
N GLY A 448 13.34 16.10 0.64
CA GLY A 448 13.92 16.90 -0.44
C GLY A 448 13.39 18.34 -0.48
N HIS A 449 12.91 18.86 0.66
CA HIS A 449 12.52 20.26 0.82
C HIS A 449 13.70 21.23 0.66
N SER A 450 13.41 22.50 0.45
CA SER A 450 14.42 23.58 0.37
C SER A 450 14.62 24.35 1.68
N GLU A 451 13.85 24.02 2.73
CA GLU A 451 13.86 24.77 3.99
C GLU A 451 15.19 24.69 4.77
N THR A 452 15.58 25.82 5.36
CA THR A 452 16.71 26.02 6.27
C THR A 452 16.22 26.71 7.55
N GLU A 453 17.07 26.81 8.57
CA GLU A 453 16.77 27.61 9.77
C GLU A 453 16.36 29.06 9.45
N ASP A 454 16.99 29.68 8.46
CA ASP A 454 16.68 31.03 7.99
C ASP A 454 15.33 31.09 7.27
N THR A 455 15.00 30.12 6.41
CA THR A 455 13.72 30.16 5.68
C THR A 455 12.51 29.94 6.58
N ILE A 456 12.68 29.20 7.69
CA ILE A 456 11.63 29.01 8.71
C ILE A 456 11.39 30.29 9.50
N GLY A 457 12.44 31.07 9.73
CA GLY A 457 12.37 32.35 10.43
C GLY A 457 11.84 33.45 9.52
N ASN A 458 12.74 34.15 8.83
CA ASN A 458 12.36 35.32 8.02
C ASN A 458 13.05 35.42 6.65
N ASN A 459 13.93 34.48 6.30
CA ASN A 459 14.61 34.36 5.02
C ASN A 459 15.39 35.64 4.63
N ASN A 460 16.11 36.22 5.59
CA ASN A 460 16.88 37.46 5.40
C ASN A 460 18.37 37.21 5.15
N GLY A 461 18.83 35.96 5.20
CA GLY A 461 20.22 35.56 5.00
C GLY A 461 21.13 35.82 6.20
N THR A 462 20.58 36.07 7.39
CA THR A 462 21.32 36.28 8.64
C THR A 462 20.73 35.46 9.76
N LEU A 463 21.57 34.82 10.57
CA LEU A 463 21.13 34.01 11.70
C LEU A 463 20.56 34.91 12.81
N ASP A 464 19.24 34.90 12.99
CA ASP A 464 18.55 35.68 14.02
C ASP A 464 18.35 34.88 15.33
N PRO A 465 18.14 35.56 16.48
CA PRO A 465 17.86 34.89 17.74
C PRO A 465 16.62 33.99 17.66
N GLY A 466 16.82 32.68 17.81
CA GLY A 466 15.77 31.66 17.74
C GLY A 466 15.73 30.88 16.42
N GLU A 467 16.56 31.22 15.44
CA GLU A 467 16.77 30.42 14.22
C GLU A 467 17.87 29.37 14.40
N ASP A 468 18.88 29.63 15.24
CA ASP A 468 19.95 28.68 15.60
C ASP A 468 19.42 27.57 16.52
N LEU A 469 18.90 26.49 15.94
CA LEU A 469 18.22 25.42 16.68
C LEU A 469 19.22 24.46 17.35
N ASN A 470 20.40 24.29 16.77
CA ASN A 470 21.45 23.43 17.30
C ASN A 470 22.50 24.18 18.16
N GLY A 471 22.55 25.51 18.08
CA GLY A 471 23.46 26.36 18.86
C GLY A 471 24.87 26.49 18.28
N ASN A 472 25.09 26.12 17.02
CA ASN A 472 26.42 26.14 16.39
C ASN A 472 26.77 27.51 15.77
N GLY A 473 25.83 28.45 15.73
CA GLY A 473 26.04 29.80 15.21
C GLY A 473 26.14 29.89 13.68
N VAL A 474 25.63 28.91 12.93
CA VAL A 474 25.56 28.88 11.47
C VAL A 474 24.10 28.69 11.03
N ILE A 475 23.73 29.19 9.84
CA ILE A 475 22.43 28.84 9.23
C ILE A 475 22.60 27.49 8.57
N ASP A 476 21.85 26.51 9.03
CA ASP A 476 22.00 25.16 8.54
C ASP A 476 20.78 24.66 7.73
N PRO A 477 21.04 23.79 6.73
CA PRO A 477 19.98 23.07 6.02
C PRO A 477 19.43 21.92 6.89
N GLY A 478 18.12 21.67 6.78
CA GLY A 478 17.51 20.50 7.44
C GLY A 478 18.12 19.16 7.01
N TYR A 479 17.96 18.12 7.83
CA TYR A 479 18.43 16.77 7.53
C TYR A 479 17.88 16.21 6.22
N TYR A 480 16.65 16.56 5.88
CA TYR A 480 15.97 16.09 4.68
C TYR A 480 15.92 17.14 3.57
N ASN A 481 16.75 18.17 3.67
CA ASN A 481 16.90 19.18 2.63
C ASN A 481 17.66 18.62 1.42
N TYR A 482 17.23 18.96 0.21
CA TYR A 482 17.86 18.48 -1.03
C TYR A 482 19.34 18.89 -1.19
N ALA A 483 19.73 20.01 -0.58
CA ALA A 483 21.07 20.57 -0.60
C ALA A 483 21.88 20.27 0.66
N SER A 484 21.34 19.48 1.60
CA SER A 484 22.05 19.12 2.82
C SER A 484 23.37 18.38 2.51
N PRO A 485 24.46 18.61 3.25
CA PRO A 485 25.67 17.80 3.15
C PRO A 485 25.59 16.52 4.00
N PHE A 486 24.56 16.37 4.84
CA PHE A 486 24.47 15.33 5.87
C PHE A 486 23.73 14.06 5.43
N HIS A 487 23.70 13.77 4.13
CA HIS A 487 23.06 12.59 3.55
C HIS A 487 23.92 11.95 2.47
N PHE A 488 23.87 10.62 2.40
CA PHE A 488 24.81 9.80 1.63
C PHE A 488 24.46 9.62 0.15
N ASN A 489 23.20 9.86 -0.26
CA ASN A 489 22.79 9.56 -1.63
C ASN A 489 21.67 10.51 -2.12
N LEU A 490 22.00 11.27 -3.16
CA LEU A 490 21.08 12.17 -3.88
C LEU A 490 20.25 11.43 -4.95
N ALA A 491 20.39 10.11 -5.10
CA ALA A 491 19.65 9.30 -6.05
C ALA A 491 18.93 8.13 -5.36
N PHE A 492 17.74 7.76 -5.87
CA PHE A 492 17.07 6.53 -5.48
C PHE A 492 17.48 5.38 -6.41
N GLY A 493 18.24 4.43 -5.88
CA GLY A 493 18.81 3.35 -6.70
C GLY A 493 19.96 3.83 -7.62
N PRO A 494 20.33 3.03 -8.63
CA PRO A 494 21.55 3.26 -9.43
C PRO A 494 21.52 4.47 -10.37
N ASN A 495 20.36 5.12 -10.57
CA ASN A 495 20.27 6.24 -11.49
C ASN A 495 19.23 7.28 -11.03
N PRO A 496 19.57 8.58 -10.99
CA PRO A 496 18.61 9.67 -10.77
C PRO A 496 17.72 9.84 -11.99
N LEU A 497 16.74 8.94 -12.20
CA LEU A 497 15.60 9.34 -13.02
C LEU A 497 14.79 10.31 -12.15
N PRO A 498 14.68 11.58 -12.56
CA PRO A 498 14.11 12.61 -11.71
C PRO A 498 12.64 12.29 -11.43
N ALA A 499 12.22 12.52 -10.19
CA ALA A 499 10.83 12.41 -9.77
C ALA A 499 9.92 13.32 -10.64
N ALA A 500 10.48 14.42 -11.16
CA ALA A 500 9.79 15.45 -11.93
C ALA A 500 10.57 15.89 -13.20
N PRO A 501 9.92 16.53 -14.19
CA PRO A 501 10.50 16.99 -15.46
C PRO A 501 11.82 17.76 -15.49
N THR A 502 12.21 18.38 -14.38
CA THR A 502 13.28 19.39 -14.33
C THR A 502 14.12 19.34 -13.05
N ASP A 503 13.90 18.36 -12.17
CA ASP A 503 14.49 18.36 -10.84
C ASP A 503 15.16 17.01 -10.50
N PRO A 504 16.50 16.92 -10.51
CA PRO A 504 17.25 15.70 -10.19
C PRO A 504 17.24 15.36 -8.69
N VAL A 505 16.51 16.10 -7.87
CA VAL A 505 16.43 15.85 -6.43
C VAL A 505 15.66 14.56 -6.14
N ASN A 506 16.31 13.65 -5.43
CA ASN A 506 15.66 12.51 -4.82
C ASN A 506 14.71 12.99 -3.73
N ARG A 507 13.46 12.52 -3.75
CA ARG A 507 12.44 12.87 -2.76
C ARG A 507 11.84 11.64 -2.08
N VAL A 508 12.67 10.64 -1.86
CA VAL A 508 12.25 9.35 -1.31
C VAL A 508 13.05 9.05 -0.06
N TYR A 509 12.37 8.91 1.07
CA TYR A 509 12.97 8.34 2.28
C TYR A 509 12.80 6.83 2.25
N ASP A 510 13.88 6.05 2.35
CA ASP A 510 13.79 4.59 2.30
C ASP A 510 14.86 3.91 3.15
N THR A 511 14.41 2.96 3.96
CA THR A 511 15.29 2.20 4.86
C THR A 511 15.90 0.95 4.22
N TRP A 512 15.91 0.88 2.89
CA TRP A 512 16.37 -0.28 2.13
C TRP A 512 17.81 -0.69 2.36
N HIS A 513 18.09 -1.95 2.05
CA HIS A 513 19.37 -2.59 2.29
C HIS A 513 20.32 -2.41 1.12
N SER A 514 21.53 -1.93 1.41
CA SER A 514 22.52 -1.42 0.44
C SER A 514 23.38 -2.50 -0.25
N GLN A 515 23.10 -3.79 -0.07
CA GLN A 515 24.05 -4.87 -0.44
C GLN A 515 23.72 -5.58 -1.75
N VAL A 516 23.03 -4.91 -2.65
CA VAL A 516 22.89 -5.38 -4.02
C VAL A 516 23.53 -4.31 -4.90
N ASP A 517 24.19 -4.78 -5.95
CA ASP A 517 24.62 -3.99 -7.09
C ASP A 517 23.47 -4.14 -8.11
N LEU A 518 22.48 -3.24 -8.03
CA LEU A 518 21.23 -3.32 -8.76
C LEU A 518 21.42 -3.04 -10.26
N ASP A 519 22.35 -2.15 -10.61
CA ASP A 519 22.67 -1.86 -12.02
C ASP A 519 23.80 -2.70 -12.60
N GLY A 520 24.52 -3.46 -11.79
CA GLY A 520 25.62 -4.32 -12.23
C GLY A 520 26.90 -3.54 -12.57
N ASP A 521 27.08 -2.32 -12.05
CA ASP A 521 28.26 -1.49 -12.31
C ASP A 521 29.48 -1.84 -11.44
N GLY A 522 29.30 -2.76 -10.48
CA GLY A 522 30.32 -3.24 -9.56
C GLY A 522 30.43 -2.41 -8.27
N THR A 523 29.57 -1.41 -8.10
CA THR A 523 29.40 -0.63 -6.86
C THR A 523 28.10 -1.03 -6.16
N LEU A 524 28.07 -0.92 -4.84
CA LEU A 524 26.88 -1.23 -4.05
C LEU A 524 26.07 0.04 -3.82
N GLU A 525 24.76 0.03 -4.10
CA GLU A 525 23.95 1.24 -3.93
C GLU A 525 23.64 1.54 -2.46
N ALA A 526 23.60 2.83 -2.12
CA ALA A 526 23.25 3.31 -0.80
C ALA A 526 21.77 3.70 -0.69
N PRO A 527 21.13 3.54 0.48
CA PRO A 527 19.79 4.05 0.66
C PRO A 527 19.74 5.59 0.62
N PRO A 528 18.59 6.14 0.18
CA PRO A 528 18.37 7.57 0.14
C PRO A 528 18.16 8.14 1.55
N TYR A 529 18.61 9.38 1.77
CA TYR A 529 18.43 10.13 3.03
C TYR A 529 18.72 9.33 4.31
N ARG A 530 19.99 9.26 4.69
CA ARG A 530 20.42 8.67 5.96
C ARG A 530 21.05 9.78 6.83
N PRO A 531 20.26 10.42 7.70
CA PRO A 531 20.70 11.61 8.41
C PRO A 531 21.72 11.28 9.50
N ILE A 532 22.68 12.19 9.67
CA ILE A 532 23.72 12.13 10.68
C ILE A 532 23.67 13.42 11.49
N SER A 533 23.67 13.30 12.80
CA SER A 533 23.98 14.41 13.71
C SER A 533 25.48 14.44 13.92
N LEU A 534 26.07 15.63 13.80
CA LEU A 534 27.48 15.89 14.09
C LEU A 534 27.70 16.26 15.57
N GLY A 535 26.85 15.76 16.47
CA GLY A 535 26.95 16.10 17.89
C GLY A 535 26.74 17.59 18.23
N PRO A 536 27.01 18.00 19.48
CA PRO A 536 26.84 19.38 19.94
C PRO A 536 27.77 20.44 19.36
N ASP A 537 28.91 20.08 18.78
CA ASP A 537 29.83 21.05 18.18
C ASP A 537 29.49 21.36 16.71
N GLY A 538 28.69 20.50 16.07
CA GLY A 538 28.22 20.67 14.70
C GLY A 538 29.31 20.42 13.66
N LEU A 539 30.42 19.77 14.03
CA LEU A 539 31.52 19.48 13.12
C LEU A 539 31.78 17.96 13.06
N PRO A 540 32.21 17.40 11.90
CA PRO A 540 32.48 15.98 11.81
C PRO A 540 33.68 15.60 12.69
N GLY A 541 33.66 14.42 13.29
CA GLY A 541 34.76 13.99 14.14
C GLY A 541 34.53 14.33 15.61
N ALA A 542 35.56 14.15 16.42
CA ALA A 542 35.54 14.50 17.82
C ALA A 542 35.96 15.95 17.96
N ALA A 543 35.12 16.77 18.59
CA ALA A 543 35.34 18.21 18.70
C ALA A 543 36.80 18.66 18.92
N LEU A 544 37.31 19.43 17.96
CA LEU A 544 38.64 20.03 17.90
C LEU A 544 39.79 19.01 17.83
N VAL A 545 39.53 17.82 17.26
CA VAL A 545 40.50 16.74 17.10
C VAL A 545 40.71 16.45 15.63
N ASP A 546 41.98 16.37 15.21
CA ASP A 546 42.38 15.81 13.92
C ASP A 546 42.45 14.28 14.09
N ASP A 547 41.30 13.62 13.98
CA ASP A 547 41.06 12.20 14.24
C ASP A 547 41.73 11.29 13.22
N ASP A 548 41.85 11.75 11.97
CA ASP A 548 42.46 10.99 10.87
C ASP A 548 43.94 11.33 10.63
N LEU A 549 44.46 12.32 11.37
CA LEU A 549 45.83 12.85 11.31
C LEU A 549 46.21 13.40 9.92
N ASN A 550 45.25 13.91 9.17
CA ASN A 550 45.48 14.52 7.86
C ASN A 550 45.98 15.98 7.97
N GLY A 551 46.00 16.54 9.18
CA GLY A 551 46.47 17.90 9.48
C GLY A 551 45.37 18.96 9.45
N THR A 552 44.11 18.58 9.24
CA THR A 552 42.92 19.40 9.42
C THR A 552 42.10 18.87 10.59
N VAL A 553 41.50 19.80 11.32
CA VAL A 553 40.67 19.50 12.49
C VAL A 553 39.21 19.62 12.06
N ASP A 554 38.40 18.66 12.47
CA ASP A 554 36.96 18.55 12.26
C ASP A 554 36.56 18.70 10.77
N ASP A 555 37.10 17.82 9.93
CA ASP A 555 36.84 17.81 8.49
C ASP A 555 36.04 16.61 8.00
N VAL A 556 35.53 16.66 6.76
CA VAL A 556 34.56 15.68 6.23
C VAL A 556 35.12 14.24 6.23
N SER A 557 36.43 14.05 6.16
CA SER A 557 37.00 12.71 6.28
C SER A 557 36.81 12.11 7.67
N GLU A 558 36.56 12.93 8.70
CA GLU A 558 36.43 12.55 10.11
C GLU A 558 35.00 12.14 10.51
N LEU A 559 34.04 12.25 9.59
CA LEU A 559 32.64 11.88 9.81
C LEU A 559 32.51 10.44 10.34
N LEU A 560 31.89 10.29 11.51
CA LEU A 560 31.66 9.02 12.21
C LEU A 560 32.96 8.31 12.65
N PHE A 561 34.03 9.07 12.91
CA PHE A 561 35.25 8.50 13.48
C PHE A 561 35.00 7.80 14.84
N PRO A 562 35.88 6.89 15.27
CA PRO A 562 35.71 6.24 16.56
C PRO A 562 35.84 7.22 17.74
N ASN A 563 34.85 7.21 18.66
CA ASN A 563 34.76 8.07 19.85
C ASN A 563 34.38 9.54 19.60
N THR A 564 33.78 9.83 18.45
CA THR A 564 33.19 11.13 18.15
C THR A 564 31.80 11.27 18.78
N ASP A 565 31.25 12.47 18.73
CA ASP A 565 29.87 12.79 19.05
C ASP A 565 28.92 12.68 17.84
N ASP A 566 29.45 12.30 16.68
CA ASP A 566 28.66 11.96 15.51
C ASP A 566 27.75 10.74 15.77
N SER A 567 26.51 10.81 15.29
CA SER A 567 25.58 9.69 15.42
C SER A 567 24.53 9.67 14.31
N PHE A 568 24.15 8.46 13.89
CA PHE A 568 23.01 8.27 12.99
C PHE A 568 21.72 8.66 13.70
N GLN A 569 20.90 9.48 13.05
CA GLN A 569 19.63 9.91 13.59
C GLN A 569 18.48 9.04 13.06
N PRO A 570 17.74 8.32 13.93
CA PRO A 570 16.54 7.63 13.51
C PRO A 570 15.44 8.64 13.20
N LEU A 571 14.67 8.41 12.13
CA LEU A 571 13.45 9.20 11.91
C LEU A 571 12.49 9.01 13.10
N ARG A 572 12.15 10.10 13.79
CA ARG A 572 11.41 10.05 15.07
C ARG A 572 9.89 10.05 14.94
N ALA A 573 9.36 10.68 13.90
CA ALA A 573 7.92 10.81 13.71
C ALA A 573 7.55 11.13 12.26
N ILE A 574 6.28 10.90 11.95
CA ILE A 574 5.63 11.23 10.69
C ILE A 574 4.30 11.92 10.95
N ARG A 575 3.94 12.86 10.08
CA ARG A 575 2.65 13.53 10.04
C ARG A 575 1.98 13.20 8.72
N ILE A 576 0.76 12.68 8.77
CA ILE A 576 -0.06 12.41 7.58
C ILE A 576 -1.29 13.33 7.64
N THR A 577 -1.47 14.17 6.64
CA THR A 577 -2.60 15.08 6.50
C THR A 577 -3.47 14.65 5.32
N ILE A 578 -4.76 14.43 5.59
CA ILE A 578 -5.72 14.02 4.56
C ILE A 578 -6.78 15.09 4.46
N ARG A 579 -6.93 15.68 3.27
CA ARG A 579 -8.00 16.63 2.96
C ARG A 579 -9.03 15.95 2.07
N PHE A 580 -10.30 16.06 2.40
CA PHE A 580 -11.38 15.42 1.65
C PHE A 580 -12.63 16.30 1.63
N ASP A 581 -13.45 16.15 0.60
CA ASP A 581 -14.75 16.82 0.50
C ASP A 581 -15.83 15.99 1.19
N ASP A 582 -16.52 16.60 2.16
CA ASP A 582 -17.66 16.00 2.83
C ASP A 582 -18.93 16.30 2.04
N GLU A 583 -19.34 15.39 1.15
CA GLU A 583 -20.54 15.53 0.30
C GLU A 583 -21.82 15.90 1.08
N ALA A 584 -21.91 15.53 2.35
CA ALA A 584 -23.08 15.84 3.16
C ALA A 584 -23.07 17.29 3.63
N SER A 585 -21.90 17.84 3.94
CA SER A 585 -21.75 19.23 4.37
C SER A 585 -21.35 20.21 3.27
N ASP A 586 -20.90 19.73 2.11
CA ASP A 586 -20.35 20.53 1.00
C ASP A 586 -19.20 21.41 1.51
N GLN A 587 -18.33 20.81 2.32
CA GLN A 587 -17.20 21.47 2.96
C GLN A 587 -15.96 20.59 2.90
N MET A 588 -14.84 21.24 2.60
CA MET A 588 -13.51 20.64 2.77
C MET A 588 -13.24 20.37 4.24
N ARG A 589 -12.90 19.12 4.53
CA ARG A 589 -12.44 18.67 5.84
C ARG A 589 -10.99 18.26 5.77
N GLN A 590 -10.34 18.36 6.92
CA GLN A 590 -8.96 17.94 7.10
C GLN A 590 -8.86 17.08 8.34
N MET A 591 -8.08 16.01 8.25
CA MET A 591 -7.65 15.22 9.37
C MET A 591 -6.13 15.11 9.36
N THR A 592 -5.52 15.14 10.54
CA THR A 592 -4.06 15.06 10.70
C THR A 592 -3.73 13.95 11.68
N ILE A 593 -2.84 13.07 11.27
CA ILE A 593 -2.34 11.92 12.03
C ILE A 593 -0.87 12.18 12.31
N VAL A 594 -0.50 12.33 13.58
CA VAL A 594 0.90 12.32 13.99
C VAL A 594 1.19 10.97 14.64
N HIS A 595 2.25 10.30 14.16
CA HIS A 595 2.71 9.03 14.67
C HIS A 595 4.20 9.14 15.02
N SER A 596 4.59 8.64 16.20
CA SER A 596 5.97 8.61 16.65
C SER A 596 6.54 7.21 16.46
N PHE A 597 7.73 7.14 15.90
CA PHE A 597 8.52 5.92 15.71
C PHE A 597 9.42 5.61 16.90
N ILE A 598 9.52 6.51 17.88
CA ILE A 598 10.21 6.24 19.14
C ILE A 598 9.27 5.38 19.99
N ASP A 599 9.63 4.11 20.14
CA ASP A 599 8.98 3.22 21.08
C ASP A 599 9.14 3.78 22.50
N LYS A 600 8.05 3.82 23.27
CA LYS A 600 8.03 4.32 24.65
C LYS A 600 8.50 3.28 25.66
#